data_AF-A0AAD4CYK2-F1
#
_entry.id   AF-A0AAD4CYK2-F1
#
_cell.length_a   1.000
_cell.length_b   1.000
_cell.length_c   1.000
_cell.angle_alpha   90.00
_cell.angle_beta   90.00
_cell.angle_gamma   90.00
#
_symmetry.space_group_name_H-M   'P 1'
#
loop_
_entity.id
_entity.type
_entity.pdbx_description
1 polymer ?
#
loop_
_entity_poly.entity_id
_entity_poly.type
_entity_poly.pdbx_seq_one_letter_code
_entity_poly.pdbx_strand_id
1 'polypeptide(L)'
;MLQSFANALKIKEYLQKHSIYDLVILLVGMLPNLKDCSLEIYSPRSQELLHRYSTGLPYVPEIPPRPALKTLELSGSDRGMNVFYLEDRHARVLLEACPYLETLTLHGCGGISSQMPSLANLKSLRIRNSVMTKKDVEALVSCCSGLQNFLYKSCHIDPIWGSSHSFHEGENHLTSFHVAKVLRRHRAIL
;
A
#
# COMPACT_ATOMS: atom_id res chain seq x y z
N MET A 1 8.73 12.83 -11.85
CA MET A 1 9.66 11.82 -11.31
C MET A 1 9.55 10.47 -12.06
N LEU A 2 8.37 9.83 -12.11
CA LEU A 2 8.15 8.57 -12.83
C LEU A 2 8.55 8.59 -14.32
N GLN A 3 8.27 9.69 -15.04
CA GLN A 3 8.67 9.84 -16.45
C GLN A 3 10.20 9.78 -16.63
N SER A 4 10.96 10.45 -15.77
CA SER A 4 12.42 10.46 -15.81
C SER A 4 13.02 9.08 -15.51
N PHE A 5 12.40 8.35 -14.57
CA PHE A 5 12.78 6.97 -14.23
C PHE A 5 12.49 6.00 -15.37
N ALA A 6 11.30 6.03 -15.93
CA ALA A 6 10.95 5.18 -17.06
C ALA A 6 11.78 5.48 -18.32
N ASN A 7 12.21 6.74 -18.50
CA ASN A 7 13.20 7.08 -19.52
C ASN A 7 14.57 6.46 -19.20
N ALA A 8 15.03 6.52 -17.96
CA ALA A 8 16.31 5.94 -17.53
C ALA A 8 16.34 4.41 -17.67
N LEU A 9 15.21 3.75 -17.41
CA LEU A 9 15.05 2.30 -17.53
C LEU A 9 14.61 1.85 -18.93
N LYS A 10 14.46 2.78 -19.88
CA LYS A 10 14.00 2.53 -21.26
C LYS A 10 12.63 1.82 -21.35
N ILE A 11 11.74 2.08 -20.38
CA ILE A 11 10.36 1.56 -20.32
C ILE A 11 9.30 2.64 -20.61
N LYS A 12 9.66 3.69 -21.35
CA LYS A 12 8.77 4.83 -21.64
C LYS A 12 7.45 4.41 -22.29
N GLU A 13 7.46 3.36 -23.12
CA GLU A 13 6.27 2.80 -23.77
C GLU A 13 5.28 2.17 -22.77
N TYR A 14 5.76 1.74 -21.61
CA TYR A 14 4.91 1.17 -20.55
C TYR A 14 4.11 2.25 -19.83
N LEU A 15 4.64 3.48 -19.70
CA LEU A 15 3.95 4.59 -19.05
C LEU A 15 2.63 4.97 -19.72
N GLN A 16 2.50 4.74 -21.02
CA GLN A 16 1.29 5.09 -21.79
C GLN A 16 0.22 3.99 -21.76
N LYS A 17 0.60 2.78 -21.33
CA LYS A 17 -0.25 1.58 -21.42
C LYS A 17 -0.61 0.96 -20.08
N HIS A 18 0.05 1.38 -19.00
CA HIS A 18 -0.05 0.72 -17.69
C HIS A 18 -0.34 1.72 -16.59
N SER A 19 -0.94 1.21 -15.50
CA SER A 19 -1.22 2.02 -14.33
C SER A 19 0.08 2.45 -13.63
N ILE A 20 0.00 3.49 -12.81
CA ILE A 20 1.12 3.90 -11.94
C ILE A 20 1.60 2.74 -11.05
N TYR A 21 0.70 1.82 -10.69
CA TYR A 21 1.00 0.67 -9.85
C TYR A 21 1.78 -0.42 -10.60
N ASP A 22 1.43 -0.69 -11.85
CA ASP A 22 2.19 -1.64 -12.69
C ASP A 22 3.64 -1.19 -12.86
N LEU A 23 3.85 0.12 -13.01
CA LEU A 23 5.19 0.70 -13.08
C LEU A 23 5.96 0.51 -11.78
N VAL A 24 5.30 0.68 -10.64
CA VAL A 24 5.90 0.43 -9.32
C VAL A 24 6.31 -1.04 -9.17
N ILE A 25 5.44 -1.97 -9.57
CA ILE A 25 5.73 -3.41 -9.54
C ILE A 25 6.93 -3.74 -10.44
N LEU A 26 6.96 -3.20 -11.66
CA LEU A 26 8.08 -3.37 -12.58
C LEU A 26 9.38 -2.80 -12.01
N LEU A 27 9.33 -1.60 -11.41
CA LEU A 27 10.49 -0.97 -10.79
C LEU A 27 11.09 -1.84 -9.68
N VAL A 28 10.23 -2.35 -8.79
CA VAL A 28 10.66 -3.21 -7.69
C VAL A 28 11.23 -4.53 -8.22
N GLY A 29 10.63 -5.09 -9.28
CA GLY A 29 11.17 -6.28 -9.95
C GLY A 29 12.53 -6.05 -10.62
N MET A 30 12.71 -4.93 -11.33
CA MET A 30 13.92 -4.65 -12.11
C MET A 30 15.14 -4.29 -11.26
N LEU A 31 14.97 -4.05 -9.95
CA LEU A 31 16.03 -3.61 -9.05
C LEU A 31 16.29 -4.66 -7.95
N PRO A 32 16.91 -5.81 -8.27
CA PRO A 32 17.01 -6.95 -7.35
C PRO A 32 17.86 -6.67 -6.10
N ASN A 33 18.77 -5.70 -6.19
CA ASN A 33 19.63 -5.26 -5.07
C ASN A 33 18.99 -4.13 -4.24
N LEU A 34 17.79 -3.66 -4.60
CA LEU A 34 17.10 -2.61 -3.86
C LEU A 34 16.65 -3.17 -2.51
N LYS A 35 17.15 -2.57 -1.43
CA LYS A 35 16.81 -2.95 -0.05
C LYS A 35 15.73 -2.05 0.54
N ASP A 36 15.73 -0.79 0.14
CA ASP A 36 14.84 0.24 0.66
C ASP A 36 14.20 0.97 -0.51
N CYS A 37 12.87 1.06 -0.49
CA CYS A 37 12.08 1.74 -1.51
C CYS A 37 11.07 2.66 -0.83
N SER A 38 11.07 3.93 -1.22
CA SER A 38 10.06 4.90 -0.80
C SER A 38 9.40 5.48 -2.03
N LEU A 39 8.08 5.36 -2.09
CA LEU A 39 7.29 5.74 -3.25
C LEU A 39 6.19 6.71 -2.81
N GLU A 40 6.27 7.92 -3.36
CA GLU A 40 5.17 8.87 -3.31
C GLU A 40 4.33 8.73 -4.57
N ILE A 41 3.14 8.17 -4.41
CA ILE A 41 2.22 7.88 -5.51
C ILE A 41 1.20 9.01 -5.56
N TYR A 42 1.38 9.89 -6.54
CA TYR A 42 0.41 10.93 -6.86
C TYR A 42 -0.60 10.38 -7.87
N SER A 43 -1.84 10.18 -7.45
CA SER A 43 -2.94 9.84 -8.35
C SER A 43 -3.78 11.08 -8.59
N PRO A 44 -3.61 11.79 -9.73
CA PRO A 44 -4.51 12.88 -10.07
C PRO A 44 -5.89 12.28 -10.37
N ARG A 45 -6.83 12.43 -9.42
CA ARG A 45 -8.26 12.12 -9.56
C ARG A 45 -8.60 10.69 -10.03
N SER A 46 -8.99 9.91 -9.03
CA SER A 46 -9.56 8.56 -8.98
C SER A 46 -10.80 8.25 -9.85
N GLN A 47 -10.92 8.75 -11.08
CA GLN A 47 -11.99 8.31 -12.01
C GLN A 47 -11.59 8.10 -13.47
N GLU A 48 -10.44 8.61 -13.93
CA GLU A 48 -9.99 8.28 -15.29
C GLU A 48 -9.19 6.97 -15.26
N LEU A 49 -9.80 5.91 -15.81
CA LEU A 49 -9.22 4.60 -16.18
C LEU A 49 -9.46 3.40 -15.24
N LEU A 50 -10.43 3.45 -14.31
CA LEU A 50 -10.88 2.25 -13.58
C LEU A 50 -11.54 1.16 -14.46
N HIS A 51 -11.74 1.40 -15.77
CA HIS A 51 -12.48 0.47 -16.64
C HIS A 51 -11.72 -0.08 -17.86
N ARG A 52 -10.47 0.31 -18.09
CA ARG A 52 -9.68 -0.24 -19.19
C ARG A 52 -8.35 -0.61 -18.59
N TYR A 53 -8.14 -1.88 -18.27
CA TYR A 53 -6.88 -2.66 -18.34
C TYR A 53 -7.11 -3.96 -17.54
N SER A 54 -8.06 -4.74 -18.07
CA SER A 54 -8.38 -6.12 -17.67
C SER A 54 -7.45 -7.15 -18.34
N THR A 55 -6.35 -6.72 -18.93
CA THR A 55 -5.35 -7.63 -19.49
C THR A 55 -4.32 -7.88 -18.41
N GLY A 56 -4.16 -9.15 -18.02
CA GLY A 56 -3.14 -9.58 -17.08
C GLY A 56 -1.79 -8.97 -17.40
N LEU A 57 -0.95 -8.84 -16.37
CA LEU A 57 0.44 -8.38 -16.48
C LEU A 57 1.03 -8.86 -17.80
N PRO A 58 1.53 -7.97 -18.68
CA PRO A 58 2.26 -8.40 -19.85
C PRO A 58 3.35 -9.32 -19.35
N TYR A 59 3.47 -10.48 -20.00
CA TYR A 59 4.57 -11.41 -19.86
C TYR A 59 5.87 -10.61 -19.69
N VAL A 60 6.37 -10.53 -18.45
CA VAL A 60 7.68 -9.98 -18.14
C VAL A 60 8.65 -11.09 -18.53
N PRO A 61 9.49 -10.89 -19.56
CA PRO A 61 10.45 -11.90 -19.96
C PRO A 61 11.41 -12.07 -18.79
N GLU A 62 11.37 -13.26 -18.19
CA GLU A 62 12.10 -13.65 -16.98
C GLU A 62 11.70 -12.84 -15.75
N ILE A 63 10.97 -13.46 -14.82
CA ILE A 63 10.74 -12.88 -13.49
C ILE A 63 12.13 -12.59 -12.91
N PRO A 64 12.52 -11.31 -12.74
CA PRO A 64 13.81 -11.00 -12.14
C PRO A 64 13.85 -11.62 -10.74
N PRO A 65 15.05 -12.01 -10.25
CA PRO A 65 15.18 -12.62 -8.93
C PRO A 65 14.42 -11.77 -7.91
N ARG A 66 13.56 -12.44 -7.12
CA ARG A 66 12.67 -11.79 -6.14
C ARG A 66 13.45 -10.72 -5.37
N PRO A 67 13.01 -9.46 -5.40
CA PRO A 67 13.79 -8.36 -4.88
C PRO A 67 14.13 -8.58 -3.41
N ALA A 68 15.36 -8.26 -3.02
CA ALA A 68 15.82 -8.32 -1.63
C ALA A 68 15.27 -7.15 -0.79
N LEU A 69 14.09 -6.63 -1.14
CA LEU A 69 13.50 -5.46 -0.54
C LEU A 69 13.10 -5.75 0.91
N LYS A 70 13.69 -5.00 1.83
CA LYS A 70 13.46 -5.10 3.27
C LYS A 70 12.57 -3.98 3.78
N THR A 71 12.62 -2.80 3.16
CA THR A 71 11.84 -1.63 3.55
C THR A 71 11.04 -1.12 2.38
N LEU A 72 9.74 -0.97 2.56
CA LEU A 72 8.83 -0.35 1.61
C LEU A 72 8.04 0.76 2.32
N GLU A 73 8.12 1.96 1.79
CA GLU A 73 7.30 3.10 2.18
C GLU A 73 6.40 3.49 1.01
N LEU A 74 5.09 3.46 1.24
CA LEU A 74 4.07 3.88 0.30
C LEU A 74 3.40 5.12 0.87
N SER A 75 3.51 6.23 0.14
CA SER A 75 2.87 7.49 0.49
C SER A 75 1.89 7.91 -0.60
N GLY A 76 0.61 8.04 -0.24
CA GLY A 76 -0.38 8.76 -1.01
C GLY A 76 -0.26 10.25 -0.72
N SER A 77 -0.24 11.08 -1.76
CA SER A 77 -0.10 12.54 -1.63
C SER A 77 -1.22 13.21 -2.43
N ASP A 78 -2.20 13.80 -1.73
CA ASP A 78 -3.02 14.89 -2.28
C ASP A 78 -3.71 15.69 -1.16
N ARG A 79 -3.89 17.00 -1.41
CA ARG A 79 -4.57 17.99 -0.57
C ARG A 79 -6.09 17.80 -0.58
N GLY A 80 -6.55 16.64 -0.13
CA GLY A 80 -7.97 16.42 0.13
C GLY A 80 -8.59 15.25 -0.62
N MET A 81 -7.97 14.07 -0.54
CA MET A 81 -8.57 12.74 -0.75
C MET A 81 -8.19 12.06 -2.06
N ASN A 82 -7.01 11.45 -2.10
CA ASN A 82 -6.75 10.28 -2.95
C ASN A 82 -5.86 9.32 -2.17
N VAL A 83 -6.53 8.43 -1.45
CA VAL A 83 -5.94 7.43 -0.58
C VAL A 83 -5.35 6.31 -1.45
N PHE A 84 -4.11 5.89 -1.20
CA PHE A 84 -3.61 4.64 -1.82
C PHE A 84 -4.42 3.49 -1.24
N TYR A 85 -5.29 2.88 -2.06
CA TYR A 85 -6.17 1.81 -1.62
C TYR A 85 -5.46 0.46 -1.68
N LEU A 86 -5.26 -0.19 -0.54
CA LEU A 86 -4.70 -1.56 -0.49
C LEU A 86 -5.75 -2.62 -0.87
N GLU A 87 -7.01 -2.22 -1.07
CA GLU A 87 -8.02 -3.03 -1.75
C GLU A 87 -7.69 -3.28 -3.23
N ASP A 88 -6.89 -2.41 -3.84
CA ASP A 88 -6.48 -2.55 -5.23
C ASP A 88 -5.61 -3.81 -5.41
N ARG A 89 -5.92 -4.61 -6.45
CA ARG A 89 -5.13 -5.78 -6.85
C ARG A 89 -3.65 -5.47 -6.98
N HIS A 90 -3.27 -4.26 -7.39
CA HIS A 90 -1.87 -3.92 -7.60
C HIS A 90 -1.11 -3.79 -6.28
N ALA A 91 -1.78 -3.38 -5.20
CA ALA A 91 -1.18 -3.33 -3.88
C ALA A 91 -0.85 -4.75 -3.38
N ARG A 92 -1.75 -5.72 -3.64
CA ARG A 92 -1.47 -7.14 -3.38
C ARG A 92 -0.26 -7.63 -4.18
N VAL A 93 -0.25 -7.43 -5.49
CA VAL A 93 0.83 -7.91 -6.36
C VAL A 93 2.19 -7.31 -5.95
N LEU A 94 2.21 -6.02 -5.59
CA LEU A 94 3.41 -5.36 -5.09
C LEU A 94 3.94 -6.03 -3.82
N LEU A 95 3.06 -6.33 -2.87
CA LEU A 95 3.44 -6.99 -1.62
C LEU A 95 3.87 -8.45 -1.84
N GLU A 96 3.21 -9.18 -2.75
CA GLU A 96 3.62 -10.53 -3.17
C GLU A 96 5.01 -10.57 -3.80
N ALA A 97 5.38 -9.50 -4.52
CA ALA A 97 6.71 -9.34 -5.09
C ALA A 97 7.80 -9.09 -4.02
N CYS A 98 7.43 -8.78 -2.77
CA CYS A 98 8.35 -8.42 -1.69
C CYS A 98 8.34 -9.45 -0.54
N PRO A 99 8.72 -10.73 -0.75
CA PRO A 99 8.59 -11.77 0.26
C PRO A 99 9.53 -11.59 1.47
N TYR A 100 10.58 -10.79 1.35
CA TYR A 100 11.56 -10.52 2.39
C TYR A 100 11.31 -9.20 3.13
N LEU A 101 10.14 -8.58 2.93
CA LEU A 101 9.82 -7.30 3.51
C LEU A 101 9.80 -7.38 5.05
N GLU A 102 10.65 -6.57 5.70
CA GLU A 102 10.77 -6.49 7.15
C GLU A 102 10.05 -5.25 7.71
N THR A 103 9.98 -4.17 6.93
CA THR A 103 9.36 -2.89 7.31
C THR A 103 8.42 -2.39 6.23
N LEU A 104 7.17 -2.10 6.61
CA LEU A 104 6.15 -1.50 5.75
C LEU A 104 5.65 -0.20 6.39
N THR A 105 5.77 0.90 5.67
CA THR A 105 5.19 2.19 6.03
C THR A 105 4.09 2.57 5.05
N LEU A 106 2.91 2.86 5.57
CA LEU A 106 1.72 3.28 4.84
C LEU A 106 1.34 4.68 5.28
N HIS A 107 1.57 5.67 4.42
CA HIS A 107 1.23 7.06 4.65
C HIS A 107 0.13 7.50 3.69
N GLY A 108 -0.99 8.06 4.19
CA GLY A 108 -2.08 8.46 3.30
C GLY A 108 -2.73 7.28 2.54
N CYS A 109 -2.79 6.10 3.16
CA CYS A 109 -3.39 4.89 2.61
C CYS A 109 -4.73 4.57 3.29
N GLY A 110 -5.49 3.61 2.77
CA GLY A 110 -6.80 3.22 3.29
C GLY A 110 -7.38 2.03 2.55
N GLY A 111 -8.41 1.40 3.10
CA GLY A 111 -9.05 0.18 2.57
C GLY A 111 -8.08 -1.01 2.41
N ILE A 112 -8.37 -2.14 3.05
CA ILE A 112 -7.56 -3.36 2.91
C ILE A 112 -8.39 -4.47 2.25
N SER A 113 -7.86 -5.09 1.20
CA SER A 113 -8.46 -6.29 0.63
C SER A 113 -8.44 -7.45 1.63
N SER A 114 -9.49 -8.29 1.63
CA SER A 114 -9.48 -9.55 2.37
C SER A 114 -8.47 -10.57 1.80
N GLN A 115 -7.92 -10.33 0.61
CA GLN A 115 -7.01 -11.24 -0.10
C GLN A 115 -5.54 -10.79 -0.01
N MET A 116 -5.14 -10.16 1.09
CA MET A 116 -3.76 -9.73 1.29
C MET A 116 -2.80 -10.92 1.39
N PRO A 117 -1.57 -10.79 0.85
CA PRO A 117 -0.60 -11.87 0.93
C PRO A 117 -0.07 -12.01 2.35
N SER A 118 0.48 -13.18 2.66
CA SER A 118 1.20 -13.37 3.93
C SER A 118 2.46 -12.50 3.96
N LEU A 119 2.61 -11.72 5.03
CA LEU A 119 3.74 -10.85 5.31
C LEU A 119 4.54 -11.40 6.49
N ALA A 120 4.85 -12.70 6.47
CA ALA A 120 5.43 -13.43 7.59
C ALA A 120 6.76 -12.87 8.10
N ASN A 121 7.54 -12.23 7.22
CA ASN A 121 8.83 -11.61 7.58
C ASN A 121 8.70 -10.18 8.12
N LEU A 122 7.49 -9.61 8.10
CA LEU A 122 7.27 -8.22 8.49
C LEU A 122 7.40 -8.06 10.00
N LYS A 123 8.39 -7.28 10.43
CA LYS A 123 8.69 -6.97 11.83
C LYS A 123 8.16 -5.60 12.25
N SER A 124 8.05 -4.66 11.31
CA SER A 124 7.62 -3.28 11.59
C SER A 124 6.53 -2.84 10.63
N LEU A 125 5.36 -2.51 11.17
CA LEU A 125 4.25 -1.91 10.44
C LEU A 125 3.99 -0.49 10.96
N ARG A 126 4.03 0.49 10.07
CA ARG A 126 3.76 1.90 10.39
C ARG A 126 2.64 2.42 9.53
N ILE A 127 1.60 2.96 10.16
CA ILE A 127 0.43 3.54 9.50
C ILE A 127 0.34 4.99 9.94
N ARG A 128 0.35 5.94 9.00
CA ARG A 128 0.40 7.37 9.29
C ARG A 128 -0.56 8.14 8.39
N ASN A 129 -1.37 9.03 8.96
CA ASN A 129 -2.27 9.89 8.19
C ASN A 129 -3.16 9.10 7.21
N SER A 130 -3.52 7.88 7.59
CA SER A 130 -4.22 6.91 6.76
C SER A 130 -5.67 6.76 7.25
N VAL A 131 -6.60 6.54 6.33
CA VAL A 131 -8.02 6.32 6.62
C VAL A 131 -8.26 4.81 6.65
N MET A 132 -8.11 4.21 7.84
CA MET A 132 -8.25 2.76 8.06
C MET A 132 -9.38 2.49 9.03
N THR A 133 -10.25 1.55 8.68
CA THR A 133 -11.26 0.99 9.59
C THR A 133 -10.63 0.00 10.56
N LYS A 134 -11.40 -0.45 11.56
CA LYS A 134 -10.99 -1.57 12.42
C LYS A 134 -10.73 -2.85 11.63
N LYS A 135 -11.58 -3.17 10.65
CA LYS A 135 -11.44 -4.38 9.84
C LYS A 135 -10.16 -4.34 9.01
N ASP A 136 -9.81 -3.16 8.50
CA ASP A 136 -8.58 -2.96 7.74
C ASP A 136 -7.33 -3.29 8.57
N VAL A 137 -7.25 -2.74 9.79
CA VAL A 137 -6.12 -3.02 10.67
C VAL A 137 -6.11 -4.46 11.16
N GLU A 138 -7.27 -5.06 11.44
CA GLU A 138 -7.36 -6.50 11.77
C GLU A 138 -6.84 -7.37 10.61
N ALA A 139 -7.26 -7.09 9.38
CA ALA A 139 -6.80 -7.82 8.19
C ALA A 139 -5.29 -7.67 8.00
N LEU A 140 -4.76 -6.44 8.05
CA LEU A 140 -3.33 -6.18 7.84
C LEU A 140 -2.45 -6.83 8.91
N VAL A 141 -2.85 -6.73 10.19
CA VAL A 141 -2.13 -7.37 11.30
C VAL A 141 -2.20 -8.90 11.19
N SER A 142 -3.31 -9.47 10.71
CA SER A 142 -3.45 -10.92 10.51
C SER A 142 -2.47 -11.49 9.47
N CYS A 143 -2.01 -10.67 8.52
CA CYS A 143 -1.00 -11.06 7.54
C CYS A 143 0.42 -11.13 8.12
N CYS A 144 0.66 -10.56 9.31
CA CYS A 144 2.01 -10.31 9.82
C CYS A 144 2.33 -11.21 11.03
N SER A 145 2.65 -12.49 10.83
CA SER A 145 2.94 -13.41 11.95
C SER A 145 4.19 -13.05 12.77
N GLY A 146 5.13 -12.28 12.21
CA GLY A 146 6.36 -11.85 12.87
C GLY A 146 6.34 -10.43 13.43
N LEU A 147 5.17 -9.80 13.57
CA LEU A 147 5.07 -8.37 13.86
C LEU A 147 5.61 -8.03 15.27
N GLN A 148 6.65 -7.19 15.33
CA GLN A 148 7.30 -6.77 16.58
C GLN A 148 7.00 -5.30 16.91
N ASN A 149 6.90 -4.45 15.89
CA ASN A 149 6.72 -3.01 16.03
C ASN A 149 5.48 -2.58 15.27
N PHE A 150 4.58 -1.90 15.96
CA PHE A 150 3.38 -1.35 15.36
C PHE A 150 3.25 0.13 15.74
N LEU A 151 3.13 1.00 14.74
CA LEU A 151 2.86 2.42 14.92
C LEU A 151 1.62 2.80 14.13
N TYR A 152 0.65 3.39 14.81
CA TYR A 152 -0.54 3.96 14.18
C TYR A 152 -0.69 5.42 14.59
N LYS A 153 -0.71 6.30 13.60
CA LYS A 153 -1.01 7.72 13.76
C LYS A 153 -2.22 8.05 12.90
N SER A 154 -3.36 8.29 13.55
CA SER A 154 -4.62 8.63 12.88
C SER A 154 -4.47 9.90 12.05
N CYS A 155 -5.17 9.95 10.92
CA CYS A 155 -5.40 11.20 10.21
C CYS A 155 -6.36 12.07 11.04
N HIS A 156 -5.99 13.32 11.30
CA HIS A 156 -6.97 14.32 11.73
C HIS A 156 -7.76 14.73 10.50
N ILE A 157 -8.98 14.21 10.37
CA ILE A 157 -9.93 14.74 9.39
C ILE A 157 -10.33 16.10 9.92
N ASP A 158 -9.85 17.16 9.26
CA ASP A 158 -10.20 18.53 9.61
C ASP A 158 -11.69 18.75 9.26
N PRO A 159 -12.57 19.08 10.23
CA PRO A 159 -14.02 19.14 10.01
C PRO A 159 -14.46 20.14 8.93
N ILE A 160 -13.57 21.04 8.50
CA ILE A 160 -13.81 22.03 7.43
C ILE A 160 -14.04 21.37 6.05
N TRP A 161 -13.59 20.13 5.85
CA TRP A 161 -13.77 19.39 4.58
C TRP A 161 -15.03 18.50 4.55
N GLY A 162 -15.91 18.62 5.55
CA GLY A 162 -17.18 17.93 5.61
C GLY A 162 -18.20 18.56 4.67
N SER A 163 -18.38 18.00 3.47
CA SER A 163 -19.63 18.21 2.68
C SER A 163 -19.85 17.24 1.51
N SER A 164 -18.87 16.48 1.01
CA SER A 164 -19.10 15.78 -0.28
C SER A 164 -18.69 14.32 -0.39
N HIS A 165 -18.09 13.70 0.61
CA HIS A 165 -17.96 12.25 0.62
C HIS A 165 -18.41 11.72 1.98
N SER A 166 -19.52 10.98 1.96
CA SER A 166 -20.06 10.22 3.06
C SER A 166 -19.05 9.15 3.50
N PHE A 167 -18.01 9.55 4.21
CA PHE A 167 -17.47 8.69 5.25
C PHE A 167 -18.62 8.46 6.19
N HIS A 168 -19.05 7.22 6.34
CA HIS A 168 -20.11 6.85 7.27
C HIS A 168 -19.74 7.33 8.67
N GLU A 169 -20.20 8.54 9.00
CA GLU A 169 -20.07 9.20 10.28
C GLU A 169 -20.72 8.30 11.33
N GLY A 170 -19.93 7.85 12.30
CA GLY A 170 -20.44 7.22 13.51
C GLY A 170 -19.63 6.03 14.00
N GLU A 171 -19.31 5.05 13.15
CA GLU A 171 -18.95 3.72 13.67
C GLU A 171 -17.55 3.20 13.29
N ASN A 172 -16.84 3.85 12.35
CA ASN A 172 -15.60 3.28 11.79
C ASN A 172 -14.31 4.03 12.14
N HIS A 173 -14.36 5.06 13.00
CA HIS A 173 -13.13 5.73 13.43
C HIS A 173 -12.27 4.78 14.28
N LEU A 174 -11.12 4.40 13.75
CA LEU A 174 -10.15 3.60 14.47
C LEU A 174 -9.54 4.43 15.60
N THR A 175 -9.93 4.12 16.83
CA THR A 175 -9.34 4.72 18.03
C THR A 175 -8.09 3.95 18.45
N SER A 176 -7.26 4.56 19.29
CA SER A 176 -6.14 3.87 19.95
C SER A 176 -6.60 2.64 20.75
N PHE A 177 -7.81 2.70 21.32
CA PHE A 177 -8.44 1.55 22.00
C PHE A 177 -8.73 0.38 21.04
N HIS A 178 -9.26 0.67 19.85
CA HIS A 178 -9.48 -0.35 18.82
C HIS A 178 -8.16 -1.00 18.41
N VAL A 179 -7.12 -0.19 18.14
CA VAL A 179 -5.77 -0.68 17.82
C VAL A 179 -5.23 -1.61 18.92
N ALA A 180 -5.30 -1.19 20.18
CA ALA A 180 -4.82 -1.99 21.32
C ALA A 180 -5.54 -3.35 21.39
N LYS A 181 -6.86 -3.38 21.12
CA LYS A 181 -7.65 -4.62 21.09
C LYS A 181 -7.21 -5.57 19.97
N VAL A 182 -6.92 -5.03 18.78
CA VAL A 182 -6.40 -5.82 17.64
C VAL A 182 -5.04 -6.43 17.98
N LEU A 183 -4.11 -5.62 18.48
CA LEU A 183 -2.77 -6.08 18.83
C LEU A 183 -2.78 -7.12 19.97
N ARG A 184 -3.65 -6.95 20.97
CA ARG A 184 -3.80 -7.93 22.05
C ARG A 184 -4.27 -9.29 21.53
N ARG A 185 -5.21 -9.30 20.59
CA ARG A 185 -5.68 -10.54 19.95
C ARG A 185 -4.59 -11.19 19.13
N HIS A 186 -3.86 -10.39 18.35
CA HIS A 186 -2.75 -10.87 17.54
C HIS A 186 -1.65 -11.52 18.40
N ARG A 187 -1.28 -10.90 19.53
CA ARG A 187 -0.31 -11.51 20.46
C ARG A 187 -0.79 -12.85 21.05
N ALA A 188 -2.09 -13.05 21.20
CA ALA A 188 -2.63 -14.29 21.74
C ALA A 188 -2.66 -15.46 20.74
N ILE A 189 -2.43 -15.18 19.44
CA ILE A 189 -2.44 -16.17 18.36
C ILE A 189 -1.04 -16.44 17.79
N LEU A 190 0.00 -15.83 18.37
CA LEU A 190 1.42 -16.09 18.12
C LEU A 190 1.99 -16.98 19.23
#